data_AF-A0A140NIC5-F1
#
_entry.id   AF-A0A140NIC5-F1
#
_cell.length_a   1.000
_cell.length_b   1.000
_cell.length_c   1.000
_cell.angle_alpha   90.00
_cell.angle_beta   90.00
_cell.angle_gamma   90.00
#
_symmetry.space_group_name_H-M   'P 1'
#
loop_
_entity.id
_entity.type
_entity.pdbx_description
1 polymer ?
#
loop_
_entity_poly.entity_id
_entity_poly.type
_entity_poly.pdbx_seq_one_letter_code
_entity_poly.pdbx_strand_id
1 'polypeptide(L)'
;MKDYYLELTKERLTQLENIQNIHYDSITSIDFDITFTSKELKAHIEDCLIKKKDIIGNLCSQTHSMGIVVKYRNGKPIFEFFEPNKGLFKTTDKSHFFNFLDALFNDKSYKFEMRAKTEEKTVSLSSSLAANQTFNYIQAPRIDERLVNQDAKALRMKSSKLKHHRKTI
;
A
#
# COMPACT_ATOMS: atom_id res chain seq x y z
N MET A 1 -11.67 6.37 23.82
CA MET A 1 -11.67 7.14 22.53
C MET A 1 -11.03 6.35 21.39
N LYS A 2 -9.89 5.65 21.60
CA LYS A 2 -9.30 4.73 20.59
C LYS A 2 -10.24 3.60 20.16
N ASP A 3 -11.01 3.06 21.10
CA ASP A 3 -11.87 1.89 20.82
C ASP A 3 -13.13 2.23 20.02
N TYR A 4 -13.67 3.44 20.23
CA TYR A 4 -14.85 3.91 19.50
C TYR A 4 -14.61 4.01 17.99
N TYR A 5 -13.47 4.57 17.56
CA TYR A 5 -13.16 4.65 16.14
C TYR A 5 -12.86 3.28 15.52
N LEU A 6 -12.30 2.35 16.30
CA LEU A 6 -12.08 0.98 15.85
C LEU A 6 -13.40 0.23 15.65
N GLU A 7 -14.33 0.33 16.61
CA GLU A 7 -15.65 -0.27 16.51
C GLU A 7 -16.46 0.33 15.36
N LEU A 8 -16.47 1.66 15.23
CA LEU A 8 -17.19 2.34 14.16
C LEU A 8 -16.62 2.02 12.77
N THR A 9 -15.32 1.72 12.69
CA THR A 9 -14.68 1.26 11.44
C THR A 9 -15.08 -0.17 11.12
N LYS A 10 -15.11 -1.07 12.12
CA LYS A 10 -15.56 -2.47 11.95
C LYS A 10 -17.01 -2.53 11.50
N GLU A 11 -17.91 -1.81 12.16
CA GLU A 11 -19.34 -1.78 11.80
C GLU A 11 -19.56 -1.29 10.36
N ARG A 12 -18.84 -0.24 9.95
CA ARG A 12 -18.94 0.27 8.57
C ARG A 12 -18.42 -0.73 7.54
N LEU A 13 -17.36 -1.48 7.85
CA LEU A 13 -16.84 -2.53 6.96
C LEU A 13 -17.85 -3.67 6.81
N THR A 14 -18.44 -4.13 7.92
CA THR A 14 -19.46 -5.19 7.91
C THR A 14 -20.75 -4.78 7.20
N GLN A 15 -21.13 -3.50 7.25
CA GLN A 15 -22.27 -3.00 6.49
C GLN A 15 -22.00 -2.97 4.98
N LEU A 16 -20.78 -2.61 4.57
CA LEU A 16 -20.38 -2.58 3.15
C LEU A 16 -20.27 -3.99 2.55
N GLU A 17 -19.76 -4.95 3.31
CA GLU A 17 -19.73 -6.40 2.98
C GLU A 17 -21.12 -6.92 2.57
N ASN A 18 -22.13 -6.64 3.41
CA ASN A 18 -23.49 -7.12 3.22
C ASN A 18 -24.23 -6.43 2.07
N ILE A 19 -23.95 -5.15 1.80
CA ILE A 19 -24.65 -4.39 0.75
C ILE A 19 -24.11 -4.75 -0.65
N GLN A 20 -22.83 -5.07 -0.77
CA GLN A 20 -22.19 -5.27 -2.08
C GLN A 20 -21.98 -6.74 -2.45
N ASN A 21 -22.37 -7.68 -1.59
CA ASN A 21 -22.10 -9.12 -1.75
C ASN A 21 -20.59 -9.38 -2.00
N ILE A 22 -19.75 -8.53 -1.40
CA ILE A 22 -18.29 -8.63 -1.45
C ILE A 22 -17.90 -9.34 -0.16
N HIS A 23 -17.59 -10.63 -0.27
CA HIS A 23 -16.89 -11.34 0.78
C HIS A 23 -15.42 -10.88 0.77
N TYR A 24 -15.03 -10.06 1.76
CA TYR A 24 -13.62 -9.74 2.02
C TYR A 24 -12.83 -10.98 2.54
N ASP A 25 -13.52 -12.10 2.78
CA ASP A 25 -13.03 -13.32 3.42
C ASP A 25 -12.20 -14.27 2.54
N SER A 26 -11.81 -13.91 1.32
CA SER A 26 -10.83 -14.72 0.58
C SER A 26 -9.56 -13.95 0.24
N ILE A 27 -9.09 -13.14 1.20
CA ILE A 27 -7.66 -12.80 1.29
C ILE A 27 -6.95 -14.08 1.69
N THR A 28 -6.59 -14.93 0.72
CA THR A 28 -5.74 -16.08 1.01
C THR A 28 -4.34 -15.54 1.29
N SER A 29 -3.94 -15.53 2.57
CA SER A 29 -2.55 -15.27 2.96
C SER A 29 -1.66 -16.26 2.23
N ILE A 30 -0.71 -15.78 1.43
CA ILE A 30 0.23 -16.64 0.69
C ILE A 30 1.49 -16.79 1.52
N ASP A 31 1.99 -15.67 2.03
CA ASP A 31 3.25 -15.58 2.73
C ASP A 31 3.02 -14.83 4.03
N PHE A 32 3.40 -15.44 5.16
CA PHE A 32 3.36 -14.82 6.47
C PHE A 32 4.78 -14.64 6.98
N ASP A 33 5.24 -13.40 7.06
CA ASP A 33 6.56 -13.00 7.56
C ASP A 33 7.72 -13.80 6.94
N ILE A 34 7.63 -14.07 5.62
CA ILE A 34 8.70 -14.77 4.92
C ILE A 34 9.82 -13.79 4.58
N THR A 35 11.03 -14.16 4.98
CA THR A 35 12.22 -13.34 4.77
C THR A 35 12.92 -13.68 3.47
N PHE A 36 13.02 -12.71 2.57
CA PHE A 36 13.62 -12.86 1.24
C PHE A 36 14.92 -12.04 1.12
N THR A 37 15.93 -12.61 0.47
CA THR A 37 17.00 -11.81 -0.16
C THR A 37 16.47 -11.18 -1.46
N SER A 38 17.20 -10.22 -2.05
CA SER A 38 16.80 -9.62 -3.34
C SER A 38 16.61 -10.69 -4.43
N LYS A 39 17.54 -11.65 -4.51
CA LYS A 39 17.48 -12.74 -5.49
C LYS A 39 16.24 -13.61 -5.29
N GLU A 40 15.93 -13.96 -4.05
CA GLU A 40 14.78 -14.81 -3.73
C GLU A 40 13.45 -14.10 -3.96
N LEU A 41 13.37 -12.81 -3.60
CA LEU A 41 12.17 -12.01 -3.86
C LEU A 41 11.89 -11.93 -5.37
N LYS A 42 12.92 -11.69 -6.18
CA LYS A 42 12.79 -11.67 -7.65
C LYS A 42 12.33 -13.03 -8.17
N ALA A 43 12.90 -14.13 -7.69
CA ALA A 43 12.47 -15.49 -8.09
C ALA A 43 11.02 -15.78 -7.68
N HIS A 44 10.60 -15.36 -6.49
CA HIS A 44 9.22 -15.49 -6.02
C HIS A 44 8.25 -14.68 -6.89
N ILE A 45 8.61 -13.44 -7.26
CA ILE A 45 7.83 -12.63 -8.19
C ILE A 45 7.71 -13.33 -9.55
N GLU A 46 8.78 -13.91 -10.08
CA GLU A 46 8.72 -14.66 -11.35
C GLU A 46 7.80 -15.87 -11.28
N ASP A 47 7.86 -16.66 -10.20
CA ASP A 47 6.96 -17.79 -10.00
C ASP A 47 5.49 -17.35 -9.95
N CYS A 48 5.20 -16.25 -9.24
CA CYS A 48 3.85 -15.67 -9.20
C CYS A 48 3.39 -15.22 -10.59
N LEU A 49 4.26 -14.59 -11.37
CA LEU A 49 3.96 -14.20 -12.74
C LEU A 49 3.63 -15.41 -13.62
N ILE A 50 4.46 -16.46 -13.60
CA ILE A 50 4.24 -17.71 -14.36
C ILE A 50 2.88 -18.33 -14.00
N LYS A 51 2.54 -18.33 -12.71
CA LYS A 51 1.28 -18.88 -12.18
C LYS A 51 0.08 -17.92 -12.32
N LYS A 52 0.27 -16.72 -12.89
CA LYS A 52 -0.73 -15.66 -12.98
C LYS A 52 -1.37 -15.33 -11.62
N LYS A 53 -0.55 -15.31 -10.58
CA LYS A 53 -0.92 -14.91 -9.23
C LYS A 53 -0.51 -13.47 -8.98
N ASP A 54 -1.40 -12.72 -8.35
CA ASP A 54 -1.12 -11.37 -7.91
C ASP A 54 -0.42 -11.41 -6.55
N ILE A 55 0.55 -10.52 -6.34
CA ILE A 55 1.18 -10.23 -5.07
C ILE A 55 0.67 -8.87 -4.62
N ILE A 56 0.06 -8.81 -3.45
CA ILE A 56 -0.25 -7.55 -2.77
C ILE A 56 0.19 -7.73 -1.32
N GLY A 57 1.21 -6.97 -0.92
CA GLY A 57 1.82 -7.20 0.37
C GLY A 57 2.62 -6.03 0.91
N ASN A 58 2.98 -6.19 2.17
CA ASN A 58 3.89 -5.30 2.86
C ASN A 58 5.30 -5.87 2.76
N LEU A 59 6.22 -5.05 2.26
CA LEU A 59 7.64 -5.32 2.26
C LEU A 59 8.29 -4.52 3.39
N CYS A 60 8.85 -5.20 4.38
CA CYS A 60 9.39 -4.57 5.57
C CYS A 60 10.90 -4.75 5.69
N SER A 61 11.57 -3.64 6.02
CA SER A 61 12.89 -3.63 6.66
C SER A 61 12.70 -3.60 8.18
N GLN A 62 13.77 -3.63 8.98
CA GLN A 62 13.69 -3.56 10.45
C GLN A 62 13.02 -2.27 10.97
N THR A 63 13.06 -1.21 10.17
CA THR A 63 12.70 0.15 10.61
C THR A 63 11.64 0.80 9.75
N HIS A 64 11.20 0.13 8.69
CA HIS A 64 10.37 0.76 7.68
C HIS A 64 9.52 -0.26 6.93
N SER A 65 8.25 0.09 6.69
CA SER A 65 7.29 -0.73 5.96
C SER A 65 6.92 -0.04 4.64
N MET A 66 6.88 -0.83 3.58
CA MET A 66 6.66 -0.39 2.21
C MET A 66 5.60 -1.29 1.56
N GLY A 67 4.93 -0.81 0.52
CA GLY A 67 3.93 -1.58 -0.21
C GLY A 67 4.52 -2.14 -1.51
N ILE A 68 4.22 -3.41 -1.80
CA ILE A 68 4.52 -4.02 -3.10
C ILE A 68 3.26 -4.60 -3.72
N VAL A 69 3.09 -4.34 -5.01
CA VAL A 69 2.01 -4.90 -5.83
C VAL A 69 2.58 -5.42 -7.15
N VAL A 70 2.33 -6.69 -7.44
CA VAL A 70 2.60 -7.32 -8.74
C VAL A 70 1.30 -7.95 -9.19
N LYS A 71 0.73 -7.51 -10.31
CA LYS A 71 -0.56 -8.03 -10.79
C LYS A 71 -0.66 -8.05 -12.30
N TYR A 72 -1.57 -8.85 -12.84
CA TYR A 72 -1.91 -8.79 -14.26
C TYR A 72 -3.05 -7.80 -14.53
N ARG A 73 -2.86 -6.91 -15.50
CA ARG A 73 -3.92 -6.07 -16.06
C ARG A 73 -3.89 -6.15 -17.58
N ASN A 74 -5.02 -6.51 -18.18
CA ASN A 74 -5.15 -6.65 -19.64
C ASN A 74 -4.07 -7.57 -20.25
N GLY A 75 -3.76 -8.67 -19.57
CA GLY A 75 -2.76 -9.65 -20.03
C GLY A 75 -1.30 -9.22 -19.87
N LYS A 76 -1.02 -8.03 -19.31
CA LYS A 76 0.35 -7.55 -19.04
C LYS A 76 0.59 -7.42 -17.54
N PRO A 77 1.80 -7.75 -17.05
CA PRO A 77 2.14 -7.49 -15.66
C PRO A 77 2.26 -5.98 -15.41
N ILE A 78 1.79 -5.56 -14.25
CA ILE A 78 1.99 -4.23 -13.67
C ILE A 78 2.73 -4.43 -12.35
N PHE A 79 3.78 -3.65 -12.17
CA PHE A 79 4.57 -3.60 -10.97
C PHE A 79 4.42 -2.23 -10.32
N GLU A 80 4.03 -2.21 -9.05
CA GLU A 80 3.78 -1.03 -8.24
C GLU A 80 4.53 -1.19 -6.92
N PHE A 81 5.26 -0.16 -6.51
CA PHE A 81 5.97 -0.12 -5.23
C PHE A 81 5.74 1.21 -4.56
N PHE A 82 5.22 1.20 -3.33
CA PHE A 82 4.96 2.39 -2.56
C PHE A 82 5.93 2.50 -1.39
N GLU A 83 6.67 3.59 -1.34
CA GLU A 83 7.51 3.95 -0.21
C GLU A 83 6.96 5.25 0.41
N PRO A 84 6.61 5.27 1.71
CA PRO A 84 5.96 6.42 2.35
C PRO A 84 6.64 7.79 2.17
N ASN A 85 7.96 7.84 2.06
CA ASN A 85 8.74 9.08 1.97
C ASN A 85 9.05 9.50 0.51
N LYS A 86 8.97 8.58 -0.46
CA LYS A 86 9.35 8.77 -1.87
C LYS A 86 8.15 8.66 -2.82
N GLY A 87 7.03 8.12 -2.35
CA GLY A 87 5.80 7.95 -3.10
C GLY A 87 5.71 6.63 -3.88
N LEU A 88 4.93 6.64 -4.96
CA LEU A 88 4.61 5.46 -5.75
C LEU A 88 5.52 5.34 -6.98
N PHE A 89 6.29 4.26 -7.05
CA PHE A 89 6.94 3.78 -8.27
C PHE A 89 6.01 2.83 -9.01
N LYS A 90 5.93 2.96 -10.34
CA LYS A 90 5.10 2.09 -11.18
C LYS A 90 5.76 1.84 -12.54
N THR A 91 5.72 0.60 -12.99
CA THR A 91 6.22 0.19 -14.30
C THR A 91 5.49 -1.04 -14.82
N THR A 92 5.52 -1.25 -16.14
CA THR A 92 5.15 -2.52 -16.79
C THR A 92 6.37 -3.32 -17.26
N ASP A 93 7.56 -2.74 -17.15
CA ASP A 93 8.83 -3.36 -17.51
C ASP A 93 9.40 -4.11 -16.28
N LYS A 94 9.51 -5.44 -16.40
CA LYS A 94 10.03 -6.32 -15.35
C LYS A 94 11.49 -6.01 -15.01
N SER A 95 12.32 -5.73 -16.01
CA SER A 95 13.74 -5.45 -15.81
C SER A 95 13.94 -4.14 -15.04
N HIS A 96 13.16 -3.11 -15.36
CA HIS A 96 13.16 -1.86 -14.58
C HIS A 96 12.74 -2.09 -13.13
N PHE A 97 11.71 -2.91 -12.91
CA PHE A 97 11.27 -3.24 -11.56
C PHE A 97 12.34 -4.01 -10.77
N PHE A 98 13.01 -4.98 -11.40
CA PHE A 98 14.06 -5.76 -10.73
C PHE A 98 15.30 -4.94 -10.41
N ASN A 99 15.71 -4.04 -11.32
CA ASN A 99 16.79 -3.10 -11.04
C ASN A 99 16.42 -2.13 -9.91
N PHE A 100 15.16 -1.69 -9.84
CA PHE A 100 14.67 -0.88 -8.73
C PHE A 100 14.75 -1.64 -7.39
N LEU A 101 14.35 -2.91 -7.35
CA LEU A 101 14.47 -3.73 -6.14
C LEU A 101 15.95 -3.90 -5.73
N ASP A 102 16.85 -4.14 -6.68
CA ASP A 102 18.29 -4.22 -6.36
C ASP A 102 18.83 -2.91 -5.76
N ALA A 103 18.38 -1.76 -6.26
CA ALA A 103 18.72 -0.47 -5.67
C ALA A 103 18.14 -0.31 -4.26
N LEU A 104 16.89 -0.73 -4.04
CA LEU A 104 16.22 -0.69 -2.74
C LEU A 104 17.01 -1.44 -1.66
N PHE A 105 17.39 -2.70 -1.93
CA PHE A 105 18.17 -3.49 -0.97
C PHE A 105 19.53 -2.86 -0.67
N ASN A 106 20.09 -2.06 -1.59
CA ASN A 106 21.36 -1.38 -1.39
C ASN A 106 21.24 0.03 -0.79
N ASP A 107 20.02 0.54 -0.63
CA ASP A 107 19.78 1.85 -0.04
C ASP A 107 20.19 1.87 1.44
N LYS A 108 21.06 2.81 1.81
CA LYS A 108 21.62 2.95 3.15
C LYS A 108 20.65 3.63 4.13
N SER A 109 19.56 4.22 3.64
CA SER A 109 18.54 4.86 4.48
C SER A 109 17.68 3.85 5.23
N TYR A 110 17.65 2.58 4.80
CA TYR A 110 16.91 1.51 5.46
C TYR A 110 17.85 0.56 6.21
N LYS A 111 17.40 0.12 7.40
CA LYS A 111 18.07 -0.95 8.14
C LYS A 111 17.45 -2.30 7.76
N PHE A 112 18.22 -3.11 7.06
CA PHE A 112 17.83 -4.46 6.67
C PHE A 112 18.34 -5.49 7.66
N GLU A 113 17.61 -6.59 7.82
CA GLU A 113 18.14 -7.79 8.45
C GLU A 113 19.20 -8.42 7.55
N MET A 114 20.10 -9.19 8.15
CA MET A 114 21.14 -9.92 7.44
C MET A 114 20.87 -11.41 7.60
N ARG A 115 20.90 -12.15 6.49
CA ARG A 115 20.80 -13.61 6.54
C ARG A 115 22.06 -14.19 7.17
N ALA A 116 21.91 -14.84 8.32
CA ALA A 116 23.01 -15.32 9.15
C ALA A 116 24.08 -16.15 8.42
N LYS A 117 23.73 -16.87 7.34
CA LYS A 117 24.67 -17.72 6.59
C LYS A 117 25.35 -17.04 5.40
N THR A 118 24.70 -16.06 4.77
CA THR A 118 25.18 -15.46 3.51
C THR A 118 25.54 -13.99 3.64
N GLU A 119 25.23 -13.37 4.78
CA GLU A 119 25.38 -11.93 5.00
C GLU A 119 24.68 -11.09 3.91
N GLU A 120 23.64 -11.64 3.30
CA GLU A 120 22.81 -10.90 2.36
C GLU A 120 21.71 -10.16 3.11
N LYS A 121 21.43 -8.93 2.67
CA LYS A 121 20.31 -8.15 3.19
C LYS A 121 18.99 -8.81 2.87
N THR A 122 18.07 -8.76 3.83
CA THR A 122 16.76 -9.35 3.70
C THR A 122 15.64 -8.38 4.04
N VAL A 123 14.48 -8.67 3.46
CA VAL A 123 13.19 -8.02 3.76
C VAL A 123 12.19 -9.10 4.11
N SER A 124 11.27 -8.79 5.03
CA SER A 124 10.11 -9.63 5.23
C SER A 124 9.00 -9.21 4.26
N LEU A 125 8.34 -10.19 3.66
CA LEU A 125 7.15 -10.01 2.85
C LEU A 125 5.98 -10.71 3.54
N SER A 126 4.95 -9.93 3.83
CA SER A 126 3.65 -10.44 4.25
C SER A 126 2.66 -10.12 3.14
N SER A 127 2.27 -11.15 2.39
CA SER A 127 1.55 -11.03 1.13
C SER A 127 0.21 -11.77 1.18
N SER A 128 -0.74 -11.24 0.43
CA SER A 128 -2.05 -11.84 0.26
C SER A 128 -2.41 -11.97 -1.22
N LEU A 129 -3.11 -13.05 -1.56
CA LEU A 129 -3.87 -13.12 -2.80
C LEU A 129 -5.05 -12.18 -2.67
N ALA A 130 -5.09 -11.18 -3.54
CA ALA A 130 -6.35 -10.63 -3.94
C ALA A 130 -7.14 -11.72 -4.67
N ALA A 131 -8.22 -12.22 -4.09
CA ALA A 131 -9.22 -12.86 -4.92
C ALA A 131 -9.66 -11.84 -5.98
N ASN A 132 -9.66 -12.24 -7.24
CA ASN A 132 -9.93 -11.45 -8.44
C ASN A 132 -11.22 -10.57 -8.38
N GLN A 133 -12.05 -10.76 -7.36
CA GLN A 133 -13.30 -10.03 -7.12
C GLN A 133 -13.13 -8.76 -6.27
N THR A 134 -12.11 -8.66 -5.40
CA THR A 134 -12.04 -7.56 -4.42
C THR A 134 -11.57 -6.24 -5.03
N PHE A 135 -10.72 -6.26 -6.08
CA PHE A 135 -10.09 -5.04 -6.62
C PHE A 135 -10.89 -4.27 -7.67
N ASN A 136 -11.92 -4.86 -8.27
CA ASN A 136 -12.84 -4.07 -9.08
C ASN A 136 -13.63 -3.07 -8.22
N TYR A 137 -13.69 -3.29 -6.90
CA TYR A 137 -14.43 -2.47 -5.94
C TYR A 137 -13.57 -1.60 -5.03
N ILE A 138 -12.27 -1.88 -4.90
CA ILE A 138 -11.33 -0.98 -4.22
C ILE A 138 -11.00 0.19 -5.18
N GLN A 139 -11.94 1.12 -5.29
CA GLN A 139 -11.56 2.49 -5.63
C GLN A 139 -10.86 3.04 -4.38
N ALA A 140 -9.61 3.51 -4.52
CA ALA A 140 -8.99 4.34 -3.49
C ALA A 140 -10.04 5.34 -2.98
N PRO A 141 -10.23 5.52 -1.66
CA PRO A 141 -11.27 6.37 -1.14
C PRO A 141 -11.17 7.71 -1.85
N ARG A 142 -12.12 7.98 -2.75
CA ARG A 142 -12.24 9.29 -3.36
C ARG A 142 -12.54 10.20 -2.19
N ILE A 143 -11.58 11.06 -1.85
CA ILE A 143 -11.81 12.10 -0.86
C ILE A 143 -13.10 12.79 -1.30
N ASP A 144 -14.16 12.72 -0.47
CA ASP A 144 -15.40 13.40 -0.78
C ASP A 144 -15.06 14.89 -0.88
N GLU A 145 -15.13 15.44 -2.10
CA GLU A 145 -14.83 16.85 -2.35
C GLU A 145 -15.69 17.78 -1.49
N ARG A 146 -16.83 17.30 -0.97
CA ARG A 146 -17.67 18.05 -0.02
C ARG A 146 -16.99 18.23 1.34
N LEU A 147 -16.22 17.24 1.82
CA LEU A 147 -15.46 17.33 3.07
C LEU A 147 -14.29 18.31 2.92
N VAL A 148 -13.60 18.31 1.77
CA VAL A 148 -12.51 19.27 1.48
C VAL A 148 -13.05 20.70 1.35
N ASN A 149 -14.22 20.86 0.73
CA ASN A 149 -14.81 22.18 0.53
C ASN A 149 -15.48 22.77 1.77
N GLN A 150 -15.93 21.96 2.74
CA GLN A 150 -16.46 22.46 4.00
C GLN A 150 -15.36 23.09 4.87
N ASP A 151 -14.18 22.47 4.93
CA ASP A 151 -13.02 23.03 5.63
C ASP A 151 -12.48 24.28 4.92
N ALA A 152 -12.43 24.28 3.58
CA ALA A 152 -12.04 25.47 2.82
C ALA A 152 -13.01 26.65 3.03
N LYS A 153 -14.31 26.40 3.18
CA LYS A 153 -15.33 27.43 3.47
C LYS A 153 -15.23 27.92 4.92
N ALA A 154 -14.96 27.04 5.88
CA ALA A 154 -14.74 27.41 7.28
C ALA A 154 -13.45 28.23 7.48
N LEU A 155 -12.36 27.89 6.78
CA LEU A 155 -11.12 28.66 6.73
C LEU A 155 -11.30 30.04 6.07
N ARG A 156 -12.06 30.12 4.96
CA ARG A 156 -12.42 31.40 4.34
C ARG A 156 -13.23 32.30 5.28
N MET A 157 -14.21 31.75 6.01
CA MET A 157 -15.00 32.54 6.96
C MET A 157 -14.18 33.05 8.15
N LYS A 158 -13.26 32.24 8.70
CA LYS A 158 -12.35 32.69 9.78
C LYS A 158 -11.41 33.81 9.33
N SER A 159 -10.84 33.73 8.12
CA SER A 159 -9.96 34.79 7.59
C SER A 159 -10.70 36.11 7.30
N SER A 160 -11.99 36.06 6.94
CA SER A 160 -12.81 37.26 6.73
C SER A 160 -13.12 38.02 8.03
N LYS A 161 -13.37 37.31 9.14
CA LYS A 161 -13.58 37.91 10.47
C LYS A 161 -12.31 38.56 11.02
N LEU A 162 -11.14 37.98 10.75
CA LEU A 162 -9.84 38.55 11.12
C LEU A 162 -9.51 39.85 10.36
N LYS A 163 -9.99 40.01 9.12
CA LYS A 163 -9.78 41.25 8.35
C LYS A 163 -10.68 42.40 8.79
N HIS A 164 -11.88 42.13 9.29
CA HIS A 164 -12.77 43.19 9.80
C HIS A 164 -12.37 43.72 11.18
N HIS A 165 -11.70 42.93 12.00
CA HIS A 165 -11.22 43.39 13.31
C HIS A 165 -9.96 44.27 13.25
N ARG A 166 -9.25 44.28 12.11
CA ARG A 166 -8.05 45.11 11.91
C ARG A 166 -8.33 46.53 11.39
N LYS A 167 -9.60 46.88 11.16
CA LYS A 167 -10.04 48.23 10.76
C LYS A 167 -10.75 49.01 11.87
N THR A 168 -10.77 48.47 13.09
CA THR A 168 -11.35 49.12 14.27
C THR A 168 -10.41 48.94 15.45
N ILE A 169 -9.22 49.53 15.33
CA ILE A 169 -8.37 49.97 16.44
C ILE A 169 -7.84 51.34 16.06
#